data_AF-A0A6N2VDZ9-F1
#
_entry.id   AF-A0A6N2VDZ9-F1
#
_cell.length_a   1.000
_cell.length_b   1.000
_cell.length_c   1.000
_cell.angle_alpha   90.00
_cell.angle_beta   90.00
_cell.angle_gamma   90.00
#
_symmetry.space_group_name_H-M   'P 1'
#
loop_
_entity.id
_entity.type
_entity.pdbx_description
1 polymer ?
#
loop_
_entity_poly.entity_id
_entity_poly.type
_entity_poly.pdbx_seq_one_letter_code
_entity_poly.pdbx_strand_id
1 'polypeptide(L)'
;MVALKEQDYDKYARKMKKYLKWELIILDDFLLHTITDEREIKILFELLEKRNEQRKSTIVCSQRDPDNWKAMILNDEVSANSIMKRATKHYTIKINTR
;
A
#
# COMPACT_ATOMS: atom_id res chain seq x y z
N MET A 1 -11.71 -2.25 0.47
CA MET A 1 -11.54 -1.91 1.90
C MET A 1 -12.32 -0.66 2.29
N VAL A 2 -12.44 0.35 1.41
CA VAL A 2 -13.26 1.56 1.64
C VAL A 2 -14.72 1.24 1.93
N ALA A 3 -15.42 0.54 1.02
CA ALA A 3 -16.82 0.16 1.23
C ALA A 3 -17.04 -0.59 2.55
N LEU A 4 -16.10 -1.48 2.93
CA LEU A 4 -16.17 -2.20 4.21
C LEU A 4 -16.02 -1.24 5.40
N LYS A 5 -15.10 -0.27 5.32
CA LYS A 5 -14.89 0.74 6.37
C LYS A 5 -16.13 1.60 6.59
N GLU A 6 -16.86 1.91 5.52
CA GLU A 6 -18.06 2.74 5.58
C GLU A 6 -19.31 1.96 6.05
N GLN A 7 -19.47 0.72 5.59
CA GLN A 7 -20.64 -0.09 5.92
C GLN A 7 -20.55 -0.77 7.30
N ASP A 8 -19.36 -1.26 7.67
CA ASP A 8 -19.13 -2.04 8.89
C ASP A 8 -17.71 -1.78 9.41
N TYR A 9 -17.58 -0.70 10.18
CA TYR A 9 -16.31 -0.27 10.73
C TYR A 9 -15.66 -1.33 11.62
N ASP A 10 -16.44 -2.04 12.44
CA ASP A 10 -15.90 -3.06 13.35
C ASP A 10 -15.30 -4.24 12.58
N LYS A 11 -15.95 -4.67 11.50
CA LYS A 11 -15.42 -5.71 10.62
C LYS A 11 -14.19 -5.23 9.86
N TYR A 12 -14.17 -3.97 9.41
CA TYR A 12 -12.96 -3.34 8.87
C TYR A 12 -11.82 -3.37 9.90
N ALA A 13 -12.05 -2.92 11.13
CA ALA A 13 -11.04 -2.83 12.18
C ALA A 13 -10.45 -4.21 12.54
N ARG A 14 -11.30 -5.24 12.65
CA ARG A 14 -10.85 -6.64 12.84
C ARG A 14 -9.97 -7.12 11.69
N LYS A 15 -10.36 -6.82 10.44
CA LYS A 15 -9.61 -7.21 9.24
C LYS A 15 -8.27 -6.48 9.16
N MET A 16 -8.25 -5.17 9.43
CA MET A 16 -7.02 -4.38 9.50
C MET A 16 -6.08 -4.92 10.59
N LYS A 17 -6.59 -5.21 11.80
CA LYS A 17 -5.80 -5.83 12.88
C LYS A 17 -5.19 -7.17 12.45
N LYS A 18 -5.93 -7.98 11.68
CA LYS A 18 -5.42 -9.24 11.13
C LYS A 18 -4.25 -9.01 10.15
N TYR A 19 -4.39 -8.04 9.24
CA TYR A 19 -3.33 -7.69 8.28
C TYR A 19 -2.07 -7.17 8.98
N LEU A 20 -2.22 -6.39 10.05
CA LEU A 20 -1.08 -5.90 10.83
C LEU A 20 -0.39 -7.03 11.61
N LYS A 21 -1.13 -8.08 12.02
CA LYS A 21 -0.56 -9.22 12.75
C LYS A 21 0.31 -10.14 11.87
N TRP A 22 0.07 -10.19 10.57
CA TRP A 22 0.81 -11.09 9.68
C TRP A 22 2.29 -10.69 9.54
N GLU A 23 3.19 -11.68 9.67
CA GLU A 23 4.64 -11.49 9.51
C GLU A 23 5.00 -11.02 8.09
N LEU A 24 4.29 -11.54 7.09
CA LEU A 24 4.46 -11.20 5.68
C LEU A 24 3.13 -10.82 5.04
N ILE A 25 3.14 -9.73 4.27
CA ILE A 25 2.10 -9.37 3.31
C ILE A 25 2.73 -9.24 1.93
N ILE A 26 2.03 -9.75 0.91
CA ILE A 26 2.36 -9.55 -0.49
C ILE A 26 1.24 -8.69 -1.09
N LEU A 27 1.60 -7.53 -1.62
CA LEU A 27 0.74 -6.67 -2.41
C LEU A 27 1.06 -6.92 -3.88
N ASP A 28 0.26 -7.77 -4.52
CA ASP A 28 0.40 -8.08 -5.93
C ASP A 28 -0.30 -7.04 -6.82
N ASP A 29 0.14 -6.91 -8.08
CA ASP A 29 -0.38 -5.96 -9.07
C ASP A 29 -0.52 -4.50 -8.56
N PHE A 30 0.45 -4.07 -7.75
CA PHE A 30 0.45 -2.75 -7.12
C PHE A 30 0.46 -1.63 -8.17
N LEU A 31 -0.54 -0.74 -8.06
CA LEU A 31 -0.75 0.39 -8.97
C LEU A 31 -0.91 -0.04 -10.44
N LEU A 32 -1.53 -1.19 -10.68
CA LEU A 32 -2.02 -1.57 -12.00
C LEU A 32 -2.96 -0.48 -12.56
N HIS A 33 -3.89 -0.01 -11.71
CA HIS A 33 -4.79 1.12 -11.97
C HIS A 33 -4.46 2.33 -11.08
N THR A 34 -4.79 3.51 -11.58
CA THR A 34 -4.65 4.77 -10.84
C THR A 34 -5.62 4.81 -9.67
N ILE A 35 -5.12 5.18 -8.49
CA ILE A 35 -5.92 5.43 -7.31
C ILE A 35 -6.31 6.90 -7.31
N THR A 36 -7.60 7.18 -7.39
CA THR A 36 -8.16 8.54 -7.38
C THR A 36 -8.92 8.86 -6.09
N ASP A 37 -9.38 7.83 -5.37
CA ASP A 37 -10.13 8.00 -4.12
C ASP A 37 -9.18 8.18 -2.94
N GLU A 38 -9.21 9.36 -2.32
CA GLU A 38 -8.41 9.70 -1.13
C GLU A 38 -8.62 8.70 0.02
N ARG A 39 -9.81 8.09 0.12
CA ARG A 39 -10.11 7.08 1.15
C ARG A 39 -9.31 5.80 0.93
N GLU A 40 -9.08 5.39 -0.33
CA GLU A 40 -8.24 4.24 -0.66
C GLU A 40 -6.78 4.52 -0.33
N ILE A 41 -6.31 5.72 -0.67
CA ILE A 41 -4.95 6.19 -0.37
C ILE A 41 -4.70 6.17 1.14
N LYS A 42 -5.62 6.72 1.94
CA LYS A 42 -5.53 6.71 3.40
C LYS A 42 -5.45 5.31 4.01
N ILE A 43 -6.23 4.36 3.48
CA ILE A 43 -6.19 2.97 3.97
C ILE A 43 -4.85 2.31 3.63
N LEU A 44 -4.35 2.51 2.41
CA LEU A 44 -3.05 1.96 1.98
C LEU A 44 -1.90 2.57 2.80
N PHE A 45 -1.94 3.89 2.99
CA PHE A 45 -1.00 4.62 3.82
C PHE A 45 -0.98 4.09 5.26
N GLU A 46 -2.15 3.97 5.90
CA GLU A 46 -2.29 3.44 7.27
C GLU A 46 -1.70 2.03 7.40
N LEU A 47 -1.98 1.15 6.43
CA LEU A 47 -1.46 -0.22 6.42
C LEU A 47 0.07 -0.25 6.33
N LEU A 48 0.66 0.46 5.36
CA LEU A 48 2.10 0.46 5.13
C LEU A 48 2.86 1.13 6.27
N GLU A 49 2.29 2.20 6.84
CA GLU A 49 2.87 2.91 7.98
C GLU A 49 2.98 2.01 9.21
N LYS A 50 1.85 1.45 9.66
CA LYS A 50 1.82 0.60 10.86
C LYS A 50 2.71 -0.64 10.71
N ARG A 51 2.78 -1.23 9.51
CA ARG A 51 3.67 -2.37 9.25
C ARG A 51 5.14 -1.98 9.32
N ASN A 52 5.51 -0.81 8.79
CA ASN A 52 6.87 -0.30 8.90
C ASN A 52 7.26 0.00 10.35
N GLU A 53 6.37 0.59 11.16
CA GLU A 53 6.60 0.81 12.60
C GLU A 53 6.80 -0.49 13.36
N GLN A 54 5.99 -1.51 13.05
CA GLN A 54 6.06 -2.84 13.65
C GLN A 54 7.17 -3.72 13.08
N ARG A 55 7.95 -3.21 12.11
CA ARG A 55 9.03 -3.94 11.40
C ARG A 55 8.56 -5.25 10.77
N LYS A 56 7.35 -5.26 10.21
CA LYS A 56 6.76 -6.43 9.51
C LYS A 56 7.09 -6.38 8.02
N SER A 57 7.41 -7.54 7.44
CA SER A 57 7.85 -7.63 6.04
C SER A 57 6.71 -7.43 5.07
N THR A 58 6.90 -6.58 4.06
CA THR A 58 5.91 -6.36 3.00
C THR A 58 6.61 -6.46 1.65
N ILE A 59 6.12 -7.34 0.78
CA ILE A 59 6.55 -7.45 -0.61
C ILE A 59 5.52 -6.69 -1.45
N VAL A 60 5.99 -5.81 -2.31
CA VAL A 60 5.14 -5.05 -3.24
C VAL A 60 5.58 -5.39 -4.65
N CYS A 61 4.67 -5.95 -5.45
CA CYS A 61 4.90 -6.32 -6.83
C CYS A 61 4.17 -5.33 -7.73
N SER A 62 4.86 -4.73 -8.71
CA SER A 62 4.27 -3.77 -9.62
C SER A 62 4.80 -3.99 -11.04
N GLN A 63 3.94 -3.75 -12.03
CA GLN A 63 4.31 -3.70 -13.44
C GLN A 63 4.94 -2.34 -13.83
N ARG A 64 5.00 -1.39 -12.90
CA ARG A 64 5.53 -0.04 -13.11
C ARG A 64 6.79 0.16 -12.29
N ASP A 65 7.76 0.86 -12.87
CA ASP A 65 8.93 1.34 -12.11
C ASP A 65 8.46 2.24 -10.95
N PRO A 66 9.09 2.15 -9.76
CA PRO A 66 8.69 2.94 -8.59
C PRO A 66 8.66 4.46 -8.84
N ASP A 67 9.55 4.98 -9.68
CA ASP A 67 9.57 6.40 -10.04
C ASP A 67 8.26 6.87 -10.70
N ASN A 68 7.52 5.95 -11.34
CA ASN A 68 6.23 6.22 -11.98
C ASN A 68 5.03 6.05 -11.03
N TRP A 69 5.22 5.59 -9.79
CA TRP A 69 4.13 5.34 -8.85
C TRP A 69 3.44 6.62 -8.38
N LYS A 70 4.19 7.72 -8.23
CA LYS A 70 3.63 9.00 -7.79
C LYS A 70 2.51 9.49 -8.70
N ALA A 71 2.66 9.31 -10.01
CA ALA A 71 1.65 9.67 -11.00
C ALA A 71 0.38 8.80 -10.93
N MET A 72 0.45 7.64 -10.27
CA MET A 72 -0.67 6.70 -10.12
C MET A 72 -1.47 6.93 -8.84
N ILE A 73 -1.00 7.77 -7.92
CA ILE A 73 -1.69 8.11 -6.66
C ILE A 73 -2.06 9.58 -6.73
N LEU A 74 -3.28 9.86 -7.19
CA LEU A 74 -3.75 11.23 -7.39
C LEU A 74 -4.38 11.82 -6.13
N ASN A 75 -4.51 13.14 -6.07
CA ASN A 75 -5.23 13.89 -5.02
C ASN A 75 -4.59 13.93 -3.62
N ASP A 76 -3.49 13.20 -3.36
CA ASP A 76 -2.76 13.28 -2.09
C ASP A 76 -1.25 13.05 -2.28
N GLU A 77 -0.54 14.12 -2.65
CA GLU A 77 0.90 14.07 -2.92
C GLU A 77 1.71 13.67 -1.68
N VAL A 78 1.27 14.10 -0.49
CA VAL A 78 1.97 13.80 0.77
C VAL A 78 1.89 12.31 1.05
N SER A 79 0.69 11.72 0.98
CA SER A 79 0.50 10.28 1.16
C SER A 79 1.20 9.48 0.07
N ALA A 80 1.15 9.92 -1.20
CA ALA A 80 1.85 9.25 -2.30
C ALA A 80 3.36 9.14 -2.03
N ASN A 81 4.01 10.26 -1.68
CA ASN A 81 5.42 10.28 -1.31
C ASN A 81 5.72 9.38 -0.10
N SER A 82 4.82 9.36 0.88
CA SER A 82 4.95 8.57 2.11
C SER A 82 4.83 7.06 1.86
N ILE A 83 3.93 6.66 0.97
CA ILE A 83 3.73 5.28 0.50
C ILE A 83 4.97 4.80 -0.25
N MET A 84 5.43 5.58 -1.23
CA MET A 84 6.63 5.25 -2.02
C MET A 84 7.84 5.04 -1.12
N LYS A 85 8.13 5.98 -0.22
CA LYS A 85 9.27 5.89 0.71
C LYS A 85 9.25 4.62 1.57
N ARG A 86 8.08 4.12 1.96
CA ARG A 86 7.95 2.90 2.77
C ARG A 86 8.09 1.63 1.92
N ALA A 87 7.48 1.62 0.74
CA ALA A 87 7.51 0.47 -0.15
C ALA A 87 8.89 0.23 -0.79
N THR A 88 9.68 1.29 -1.04
CA THR A 88 11.02 1.18 -1.64
C THR A 88 12.17 1.33 -0.65
N LYS A 89 11.87 1.39 0.66
CA LYS A 89 12.86 1.69 1.72
C LYS A 89 14.07 0.76 1.75
N HIS A 90 13.87 -0.52 1.47
CA HIS A 90 14.85 -1.56 1.77
C HIS A 90 15.50 -2.13 0.51
N TYR A 91 14.75 -2.90 -0.27
CA TYR A 91 15.25 -3.55 -1.47
C TYR A 91 14.22 -3.38 -2.60
N THR A 92 14.73 -3.01 -3.77
CA THR A 92 13.98 -2.96 -5.02
C THR A 92 14.64 -3.93 -5.99
N ILE A 93 13.86 -4.88 -6.51
CA ILE A 93 14.32 -5.86 -7.49
C ILE A 93 13.58 -5.59 -8.79
N LYS A 94 14.32 -5.30 -9.86
CA LYS A 94 13.77 -5.17 -11.21
C LYS A 94 13.95 -6.48 -11.96
N ILE A 95 12.84 -7.10 -12.34
CA ILE A 95 12.83 -8.31 -13.16
C ILE A 95 12.66 -7.86 -14.60
N ASN A 96 13.71 -7.98 -15.40
CA ASN A 96 13.63 -7.72 -16.83
C ASN A 96 13.09 -8.97 -17.53
N THR A 97 12.06 -8.81 -18.36
CA THR A 97 11.68 -9.84 -19.31
C THR A 97 12.78 -9.96 -20.37
N ARG A 98 13.10 -11.20 -20.74
CA ARG A 98 14.06 -11.50 -21.82
C ARG A 98 13.49 -11.13 -23.19
#